data_AF-A0A077X4I6-F1
#
_entry.id   AF-A0A077X4I6-F1
#
_cell.length_a   1.000
_cell.length_b   1.000
_cell.length_c   1.000
_cell.angle_alpha   90.00
_cell.angle_beta   90.00
_cell.angle_gamma   90.00
#
_symmetry.space_group_name_H-M   'P 1'
#
loop_
_entity.id
_entity.type
_entity.pdbx_description
1 polymer ?
#
loop_
_entity_poly.entity_id
_entity_poly.type
_entity_poly.pdbx_seq_one_letter_code
_entity_poly.pdbx_strand_id
1 'polypeptide(L)'
;MSQPPARYDEYLPSEKGAQRPMQPMDPYEPPTTTGMAQAHTQPTSYEPYDDGNDPYSVPARYPGGNDQHSKRHSGSQQDGYPPYSPQSSDPFGASSEPMYFDDDKEGANGLLADNMVAMDMMEQYESPQKRQKDQVSEMQQRKRKRRGCGGLTTRWMVFAAFVLIILVALAWFFVWPRWPNSILFQNAGVITPYDSSDPESKIYEAVWQINLTVDNSENFVPTHFKEFHLKLYDGSTNVKIGEGSTGSFMIPGQTRDKIIPITVNVQYSASDAGDPTLKNLFYCASLAQNETASQDTQLGINLLMYLEESISGIAWKETATIHPSIVACPK
;
A
#
# COMPACT_ATOMS: atom_id res chain seq x y z
N MET A 1 8.32 -24.82 -48.52
CA MET A 1 6.94 -24.45 -48.88
C MET A 1 6.85 -22.94 -48.74
N SER A 2 6.86 -22.25 -49.89
CA SER A 2 7.04 -20.80 -49.98
C SER A 2 5.67 -20.12 -49.95
N GLN A 3 5.45 -19.22 -49.00
CA GLN A 3 4.26 -18.36 -48.96
C GLN A 3 4.37 -17.26 -50.03
N PRO A 4 3.29 -16.97 -50.78
CA PRO A 4 3.28 -15.84 -51.70
C PRO A 4 3.04 -14.51 -50.94
N PRO A 5 3.58 -13.38 -51.45
CA PRO A 5 3.42 -12.08 -50.82
C PRO A 5 2.00 -11.53 -50.97
N ALA A 6 1.49 -10.92 -49.91
CA ALA A 6 0.20 -10.25 -49.87
C ALA A 6 0.20 -9.00 -50.76
N ARG A 7 -0.83 -8.92 -51.60
CA ARG A 7 -1.12 -7.82 -52.53
C ARG A 7 -1.83 -6.72 -51.74
N TYR A 8 -1.25 -5.52 -51.69
CA TYR A 8 -1.92 -4.34 -51.13
C TYR A 8 -2.73 -3.69 -52.25
N ASP A 9 -4.06 -3.71 -52.12
CA ASP A 9 -4.96 -2.97 -52.98
C ASP A 9 -5.10 -1.54 -52.47
N GLU A 10 -4.78 -0.61 -53.36
CA GLU A 10 -4.72 0.83 -53.22
C GLU A 10 -6.16 1.41 -53.22
N TYR A 11 -6.68 1.78 -52.05
CA TYR A 11 -7.98 2.44 -51.92
C TYR A 11 -7.79 3.96 -52.01
N LEU A 12 -8.09 4.53 -53.19
CA LEU A 12 -8.30 5.96 -53.40
C LEU A 12 -9.68 6.37 -52.84
N PRO A 13 -9.78 7.37 -51.95
CA PRO A 13 -11.06 7.92 -51.55
C PRO A 13 -11.63 8.84 -52.65
N SER A 14 -12.86 8.54 -53.06
CA SER A 14 -13.65 9.26 -54.04
C SER A 14 -14.21 10.55 -53.43
N GLU A 15 -13.69 11.71 -53.86
CA GLU A 15 -14.30 13.01 -53.63
C GLU A 15 -15.63 13.11 -54.40
N LYS A 16 -16.75 13.07 -53.67
CA LYS A 16 -18.02 13.64 -54.16
C LYS A 16 -18.52 14.66 -53.16
N GLY A 17 -18.30 15.92 -53.52
CA GLY A 17 -18.87 17.08 -52.86
C GLY A 17 -20.40 17.08 -52.92
N ALA A 18 -21.01 17.31 -51.77
CA ALA A 18 -22.39 17.73 -51.65
C ALA A 18 -22.39 19.10 -50.97
N GLN A 19 -22.53 20.15 -51.76
CA GLN A 19 -22.84 21.51 -51.29
C GLN A 19 -24.18 21.47 -50.56
N ARG A 20 -24.17 21.73 -49.25
CA ARG A 20 -25.40 21.99 -48.50
C ARG A 20 -25.85 23.43 -48.76
N PRO A 21 -27.15 23.67 -49.01
CA PRO A 21 -27.69 25.01 -49.13
C PRO A 21 -27.61 25.74 -47.79
N MET A 22 -27.18 27.00 -47.84
CA MET A 22 -27.17 27.92 -46.69
C MET A 22 -28.60 28.11 -46.17
N GLN A 23 -28.81 27.85 -44.89
CA GLN A 23 -30.04 28.25 -44.21
C GLN A 23 -29.98 29.75 -43.88
N PRO A 24 -31.11 30.47 -44.00
CA PRO A 24 -31.20 31.88 -43.64
C PRO A 24 -30.98 32.07 -42.14
N MET A 25 -30.16 33.06 -41.77
CA MET A 25 -29.94 33.47 -40.39
C MET A 25 -31.23 34.03 -39.79
N ASP A 26 -31.61 33.51 -38.62
CA ASP A 26 -32.66 34.10 -37.78
C ASP A 26 -32.16 35.40 -37.10
N PRO A 27 -33.06 36.38 -36.85
CA PRO A 27 -32.71 37.64 -36.22
C PRO A 27 -32.26 37.49 -34.77
N TYR A 28 -31.19 38.20 -34.43
CA TYR A 28 -30.53 38.25 -33.13
C TYR A 28 -31.45 38.83 -32.03
N GLU A 29 -31.83 38.03 -31.03
CA GLU A 29 -32.43 38.52 -29.78
C GLU A 29 -31.32 38.91 -28.78
N PRO A 30 -31.33 40.13 -28.22
CA PRO A 30 -30.33 40.54 -27.24
C PRO A 30 -30.58 39.86 -25.87
N PRO A 31 -29.52 39.44 -25.15
CA PRO A 31 -29.69 38.79 -23.85
C PRO A 31 -30.11 39.78 -22.75
N THR A 32 -31.27 39.50 -22.16
CA THR A 32 -31.79 40.12 -20.95
C THR A 32 -30.84 39.86 -19.78
N THR A 33 -30.19 40.91 -19.30
CA THR A 33 -29.28 40.89 -18.15
C THR A 33 -30.09 40.81 -16.86
N THR A 34 -30.30 39.60 -16.35
CA THR A 34 -30.87 39.38 -15.01
C THR A 34 -29.72 39.18 -14.03
N GLY A 35 -29.39 40.25 -13.29
CA GLY A 35 -28.40 40.21 -12.22
C GLY A 35 -28.86 39.31 -11.08
N MET A 36 -28.06 38.28 -10.78
CA MET A 36 -28.12 37.57 -9.51
C MET A 36 -26.90 37.95 -8.68
N ALA A 37 -27.20 38.37 -7.46
CA ALA A 37 -26.28 38.88 -6.46
C ALA A 37 -25.20 37.85 -6.10
N GLN A 38 -23.97 38.35 -5.96
CA GLN A 38 -22.83 37.62 -5.42
C GLN A 38 -23.09 37.22 -3.97
N ALA A 39 -23.16 35.93 -3.70
CA ALA A 39 -23.04 35.40 -2.35
C ALA A 39 -21.56 35.44 -1.95
N HIS A 40 -21.22 36.30 -1.00
CA HIS A 40 -19.95 36.28 -0.28
C HIS A 40 -19.83 34.95 0.48
N THR A 41 -19.01 34.03 -0.03
CA THR A 41 -18.48 32.91 0.76
C THR A 41 -17.36 33.43 1.64
N GLN A 42 -17.59 33.43 2.95
CA GLN A 42 -16.58 33.74 3.96
C GLN A 42 -15.46 32.69 3.97
N PRO A 43 -14.23 33.06 4.33
CA PRO A 43 -13.12 32.13 4.47
C PRO A 43 -13.41 31.12 5.58
N THR A 44 -13.35 29.84 5.25
CA THR A 44 -13.32 28.72 6.19
C THR A 44 -12.14 28.87 7.14
N SER A 45 -12.46 29.19 8.39
CA SER A 45 -11.54 29.11 9.53
C SER A 45 -10.93 27.72 9.59
N TYR A 46 -9.61 27.61 9.54
CA TYR A 46 -8.88 26.40 9.88
C TYR A 46 -9.23 26.02 11.33
N GLU A 47 -9.99 24.95 11.53
CA GLU A 47 -10.05 24.29 12.83
C GLU A 47 -8.71 23.55 13.04
N PRO A 48 -8.00 23.80 14.15
CA PRO A 48 -6.83 23.03 14.50
C PRO A 48 -7.25 21.58 14.75
N TYR A 49 -6.56 20.63 14.11
CA TYR A 49 -6.80 19.20 14.29
C TYR A 49 -6.74 18.82 15.77
N ASP A 50 -7.86 18.31 16.28
CA ASP A 50 -7.98 17.68 17.59
C ASP A 50 -7.31 16.30 17.52
N ASP A 51 -6.06 16.23 17.99
CA ASP A 51 -5.16 15.06 17.99
C ASP A 51 -5.57 13.98 19.01
N GLY A 52 -6.82 14.00 19.47
CA GLY A 52 -7.31 13.21 20.62
C GLY A 52 -7.72 11.77 20.32
N ASN A 53 -7.62 11.28 19.08
CA ASN A 53 -8.18 9.98 18.68
C ASN A 53 -7.24 9.10 17.85
N ASP A 54 -5.92 9.20 18.05
CA ASP A 54 -4.99 8.17 17.58
C ASP A 54 -4.97 6.98 18.59
N PRO A 55 -5.49 5.78 18.23
CA PRO A 55 -5.44 4.59 19.07
C PRO A 55 -4.01 4.09 19.35
N TYR A 56 -2.99 4.66 18.71
CA TYR A 56 -1.58 4.38 18.95
C TYR A 56 -0.83 5.49 19.71
N SER A 57 -1.51 6.58 20.09
CA SER A 57 -0.92 7.60 20.95
C SER A 57 -0.71 7.02 22.35
N VAL A 58 0.54 6.68 22.67
CA VAL A 58 0.93 6.28 24.02
C VAL A 58 0.90 7.54 24.89
N PRO A 59 0.01 7.65 25.90
CA PRO A 59 -0.06 8.86 26.70
C PRO A 59 1.28 9.09 27.40
N ALA A 60 1.86 10.27 27.18
CA ALA A 60 3.06 10.71 27.87
C ALA A 60 2.75 10.76 29.37
N ARG A 61 3.30 9.80 30.13
CA ARG A 61 3.23 9.79 31.60
C ARG A 61 4.10 10.94 32.12
N TYR A 62 3.47 12.08 32.38
CA TYR A 62 4.08 13.10 33.24
C TYR A 62 4.17 12.57 34.69
N PRO A 63 5.35 12.62 35.34
CA PRO A 63 5.47 12.28 36.75
C PRO A 63 4.99 13.48 37.59
N GLY A 64 3.66 13.59 37.73
CA GLY A 64 3.00 14.53 38.63
C GLY A 64 2.85 13.92 40.02
N GLY A 65 3.51 14.53 41.01
CA GLY A 65 3.62 14.01 42.37
C GLY A 65 2.39 14.21 43.26
N ASN A 66 2.53 13.60 44.44
CA ASN A 66 1.74 13.72 45.67
C ASN A 66 0.25 13.43 45.59
N ASP A 67 -0.14 12.28 46.14
CA ASP A 67 -1.06 12.32 47.27
C ASP A 67 -0.88 11.13 48.22
N GLN A 68 -0.84 11.48 49.50
CA GLN A 68 -0.79 10.60 50.65
C GLN A 68 -2.18 9.99 50.87
N HIS A 69 -2.30 8.66 50.88
CA HIS A 69 -2.97 7.96 51.98
C HIS A 69 -3.07 6.43 51.77
N SER A 70 -2.64 5.73 52.81
CA SER A 70 -3.42 4.66 53.46
C SER A 70 -3.36 3.22 52.92
N LYS A 71 -2.70 2.42 53.78
CA LYS A 71 -3.05 1.05 54.24
C LYS A 71 -2.51 -0.14 53.43
N ARG A 72 -1.37 -0.61 53.93
CA ARG A 72 -1.12 -1.98 54.44
C ARG A 72 -1.97 -3.09 53.80
N HIS A 73 -1.34 -3.87 52.93
CA HIS A 73 -1.39 -5.32 53.03
C HIS A 73 0.00 -5.89 52.80
N SER A 74 0.53 -6.54 53.84
CA SER A 74 1.74 -7.34 53.78
C SER A 74 1.44 -8.64 53.02
N GLY A 75 2.13 -8.85 51.92
CA GLY A 75 2.11 -10.11 51.17
C GLY A 75 3.46 -10.26 50.47
N SER A 76 4.33 -11.04 51.10
CA SER A 76 5.65 -11.44 50.63
C SER A 76 5.59 -12.20 49.30
N GLN A 77 6.23 -11.65 48.26
CA GLN A 77 6.64 -12.38 47.05
C GLN A 77 7.91 -11.66 46.54
N GLN A 78 9.07 -12.01 47.08
CA GLN A 78 10.06 -12.89 46.43
C GLN A 78 10.38 -12.44 44.99
N ASP A 79 11.31 -11.50 44.91
CA ASP A 79 12.63 -11.64 44.29
C ASP A 79 12.71 -12.44 42.98
N GLY A 80 13.08 -11.75 41.90
CA GLY A 80 13.77 -12.39 40.78
C GLY A 80 13.52 -11.83 39.39
N TYR A 81 13.80 -10.55 39.13
CA TYR A 81 14.17 -10.11 37.77
C TYR A 81 15.59 -9.55 37.81
N PRO A 82 16.56 -10.16 37.10
CA PRO A 82 17.86 -9.53 36.93
C PRO A 82 17.71 -8.27 36.06
N PRO A 83 18.40 -7.17 36.41
CA PRO A 83 18.42 -5.96 35.62
C PRO A 83 19.24 -6.15 34.33
N TYR A 84 18.76 -5.50 33.28
CA TYR A 84 19.34 -5.39 31.94
C TYR A 84 20.87 -5.41 31.86
N SER A 85 21.40 -6.18 30.92
CA SER A 85 22.66 -5.87 30.24
C SER A 85 22.35 -5.01 29.01
N PRO A 86 22.73 -3.72 28.98
CA PRO A 86 22.71 -2.93 27.76
C PRO A 86 23.85 -3.42 26.86
N GLN A 87 23.51 -4.09 25.77
CA GLN A 87 24.46 -4.41 24.72
C GLN A 87 24.72 -3.11 23.95
N SER A 88 25.80 -2.42 24.30
CA SER A 88 26.33 -1.30 23.52
C SER A 88 26.84 -1.85 22.19
N SER A 89 26.10 -1.63 21.12
CA SER A 89 26.59 -1.84 19.75
C SER A 89 27.65 -0.78 19.45
N ASP A 90 28.92 -1.18 19.44
CA ASP A 90 29.99 -0.35 18.90
C ASP A 90 29.69 -0.02 17.42
N PRO A 91 29.72 1.27 17.00
CA PRO A 91 29.38 1.65 15.63
C PRO A 91 30.54 1.50 14.62
N PHE A 92 31.72 1.02 15.04
CA PHE A 92 32.88 0.92 14.16
C PHE A 92 33.72 -0.33 14.51
N GLY A 93 33.27 -1.51 14.07
CA GLY A 93 33.99 -2.76 14.33
C GLY A 93 33.65 -3.87 13.35
N ALA A 94 34.52 -4.01 12.34
CA ALA A 94 34.86 -5.22 11.60
C ALA A 94 33.77 -5.99 10.84
N SER A 95 34.02 -6.11 9.53
CA SER A 95 33.44 -7.06 8.60
C SER A 95 33.25 -8.47 9.20
N SER A 96 32.00 -8.90 9.35
CA SER A 96 31.67 -10.30 9.54
C SER A 96 31.83 -11.03 8.20
N GLU A 97 32.87 -11.86 8.09
CA GLU A 97 33.00 -12.88 7.05
C GLU A 97 31.79 -13.84 7.07
N PRO A 98 31.38 -14.38 5.92
CA PRO A 98 30.30 -15.35 5.86
C PRO A 98 30.71 -16.65 6.57
N MET A 99 29.91 -17.05 7.55
CA MET A 99 30.03 -18.29 8.28
C MET A 99 29.76 -19.46 7.32
N TYR A 100 30.83 -20.14 6.89
CA TYR A 100 30.75 -21.41 6.17
C TYR A 100 30.23 -22.48 7.13
N PHE A 101 29.11 -23.12 6.80
CA PHE A 101 28.70 -24.35 7.44
C PHE A 101 29.42 -25.50 6.72
N ASP A 102 30.45 -26.05 7.36
CA ASP A 102 31.02 -27.33 7.00
C ASP A 102 30.03 -28.44 7.43
N ASP A 103 29.24 -28.91 6.46
CA ASP A 103 28.49 -30.16 6.55
C ASP A 103 29.44 -31.33 6.31
N ASP A 104 30.12 -31.79 7.37
CA ASP A 104 30.79 -33.08 7.37
C ASP A 104 30.73 -33.69 8.77
N LYS A 105 29.86 -34.69 8.94
CA LYS A 105 30.20 -35.98 9.59
C LYS A 105 29.00 -36.92 9.68
N GLU A 106 29.05 -37.93 8.83
CA GLU A 106 28.59 -39.27 9.15
C GLU A 106 29.23 -39.71 10.49
N GLY A 107 28.38 -40.07 11.46
CA GLY A 107 28.78 -40.38 12.82
C GLY A 107 27.88 -41.46 13.40
N ALA A 108 28.28 -42.70 13.14
CA ALA A 108 27.68 -43.91 13.66
C ALA A 108 27.67 -43.98 15.20
N ASN A 109 26.70 -44.73 15.72
CA ASN A 109 26.76 -45.54 16.94
C ASN A 109 26.94 -44.82 18.30
N GLY A 110 25.87 -44.80 19.09
CA GLY A 110 25.88 -44.48 20.51
C GLY A 110 25.01 -45.43 21.33
N LEU A 111 25.41 -46.70 21.37
CA LEU A 111 25.06 -47.67 22.41
C LEU A 111 25.85 -47.31 23.69
N LEU A 112 25.17 -47.22 24.83
CA LEU A 112 25.58 -47.56 26.21
C LEU A 112 24.48 -46.98 27.13
N ALA A 113 23.63 -47.79 27.74
CA ALA A 113 23.88 -48.68 28.87
C ALA A 113 24.06 -47.94 30.20
N ASP A 114 23.40 -48.55 31.18
CA ASP A 114 23.71 -48.55 32.60
C ASP A 114 23.15 -47.46 33.52
N ASN A 115 22.67 -48.00 34.64
CA ASN A 115 22.40 -47.41 35.95
C ASN A 115 20.96 -46.86 36.16
N MET A 116 20.14 -47.37 37.11
CA MET A 116 20.45 -48.11 38.34
C MET A 116 19.35 -49.10 38.76
N VAL A 117 19.81 -50.31 39.06
CA VAL A 117 19.25 -51.20 40.08
C VAL A 117 19.55 -50.60 41.46
N ALA A 118 18.56 -50.48 42.33
CA ALA A 118 18.77 -50.35 43.77
C ALA A 118 17.66 -51.06 44.55
N MET A 119 18.05 -52.21 45.12
CA MET A 119 17.68 -52.77 46.45
C MET A 119 16.16 -52.94 46.72
N ASP A 120 15.58 -54.12 46.81
CA ASP A 120 15.89 -55.32 47.60
C ASP A 120 16.43 -55.04 49.02
N MET A 121 15.54 -55.06 50.01
CA MET A 121 15.72 -55.73 51.30
C MET A 121 14.49 -55.58 52.20
N MET A 122 13.95 -56.74 52.63
CA MET A 122 13.10 -57.00 53.80
C MET A 122 11.74 -56.27 53.84
N GLU A 123 10.62 -56.87 54.25
CA GLU A 123 10.46 -57.83 55.33
C GLU A 123 9.13 -58.58 55.15
N GLN A 124 9.20 -59.86 55.45
CA GLN A 124 8.14 -60.84 55.43
C GLN A 124 7.13 -60.55 56.55
N TYR A 125 5.98 -59.97 56.20
CA TYR A 125 4.78 -60.01 57.04
C TYR A 125 3.65 -60.73 56.28
N GLU A 126 3.42 -61.98 56.68
CA GLU A 126 2.18 -62.70 56.38
C GLU A 126 1.02 -62.06 57.17
N SER A 127 0.12 -61.35 56.48
CA SER A 127 -1.21 -61.01 57.00
C SER A 127 -2.20 -60.69 55.85
N PRO A 128 -3.52 -60.71 56.08
CA PRO A 128 -4.48 -61.54 55.38
C PRO A 128 -4.82 -61.08 53.95
N GLN A 129 -4.31 -61.84 52.98
CA GLN A 129 -4.34 -61.59 51.54
C GLN A 129 -5.67 -61.93 50.82
N LYS A 130 -6.84 -61.74 51.47
CA LYS A 130 -8.14 -62.13 50.86
C LYS A 130 -9.29 -61.13 50.89
N ARG A 131 -9.09 -59.91 51.38
CA ARG A 131 -10.14 -58.85 51.33
C ARG A 131 -9.74 -57.55 50.60
N GLN A 132 -8.52 -57.46 50.08
CA GLN A 132 -8.03 -56.26 49.39
C GLN A 132 -7.97 -56.39 47.87
N LYS A 133 -8.37 -57.53 47.28
CA LYS A 133 -8.50 -57.66 45.81
C LYS A 133 -9.76 -56.99 45.25
N ASP A 134 -10.76 -56.71 46.09
CA ASP A 134 -12.02 -56.14 45.62
C ASP A 134 -12.00 -54.60 45.56
N GLN A 135 -11.25 -53.91 46.43
CA GLN A 135 -11.20 -52.44 46.43
C GLN A 135 -10.27 -51.83 45.36
N VAL A 136 -9.20 -52.52 44.96
CA VAL A 136 -8.32 -52.04 43.86
C VAL A 136 -9.01 -52.22 42.49
N SER A 137 -9.91 -53.19 42.39
CA SER A 137 -10.70 -53.48 41.19
C SER A 137 -11.77 -52.40 40.91
N GLU A 138 -12.42 -51.86 41.94
CA GLU A 138 -13.37 -50.75 41.79
C GLU A 138 -12.71 -49.41 41.40
N MET A 139 -11.49 -49.14 41.92
CA MET A 139 -10.80 -47.89 41.61
C MET A 139 -10.29 -47.84 40.15
N GLN A 140 -9.99 -48.99 39.54
CA GLN A 140 -9.68 -49.08 38.10
C GLN A 140 -10.93 -48.99 37.21
N GLN A 141 -12.10 -49.46 37.67
CA GLN A 141 -13.35 -49.35 36.91
C GLN A 141 -13.87 -47.90 36.84
N ARG A 142 -13.62 -47.07 37.86
CA ARG A 142 -13.98 -45.64 37.82
C ARG A 142 -13.16 -44.80 36.83
N LYS A 143 -11.94 -45.22 36.46
CA LYS A 143 -11.12 -44.51 35.46
C LYS A 143 -11.46 -44.87 34.01
N ARG A 144 -12.22 -45.94 33.76
CA ARG A 144 -12.62 -46.35 32.39
C ARG A 144 -13.86 -45.65 31.85
N LYS A 145 -14.68 -45.00 32.69
CA LYS A 145 -15.93 -44.34 32.27
C LYS A 145 -15.78 -42.89 31.77
N ARG A 146 -14.57 -42.32 31.74
CA ARG A 146 -14.32 -40.97 31.18
C ARG A 146 -13.82 -40.97 29.73
N ARG A 147 -13.91 -42.09 29.00
CA ARG A 147 -13.59 -42.16 27.56
C ARG A 147 -14.81 -41.96 26.66
N GLY A 148 -15.92 -41.47 27.21
CA GLY A 148 -17.19 -41.31 26.52
C GLY A 148 -17.60 -39.84 26.42
N CYS A 149 -16.93 -39.09 25.56
CA CYS A 149 -17.53 -37.93 24.90
C CYS A 149 -16.99 -37.88 23.46
N GLY A 150 -17.80 -38.38 22.53
CA GLY A 150 -17.64 -38.19 21.08
C GLY A 150 -16.68 -39.17 20.41
N GLY A 151 -17.21 -40.29 19.90
CA GLY A 151 -16.51 -41.22 19.00
C GLY A 151 -16.17 -40.62 17.61
N LEU A 152 -15.82 -39.33 17.54
CA LEU A 152 -15.08 -38.81 16.40
C LEU A 152 -13.73 -39.50 16.40
N THR A 153 -13.64 -40.54 15.56
CA THR A 153 -12.37 -41.23 15.30
C THR A 153 -11.30 -40.17 15.04
N THR A 154 -10.11 -40.32 15.61
CA THR A 154 -8.98 -39.38 15.44
C THR A 154 -8.73 -39.00 13.97
N ARG A 155 -9.07 -39.90 13.04
CA ARG A 155 -9.07 -39.68 11.59
C ARG A 155 -9.97 -38.52 11.13
N TRP A 156 -11.16 -38.39 11.70
CA TRP A 156 -12.07 -37.28 11.40
C TRP A 156 -11.55 -35.93 11.89
N MET A 157 -10.86 -35.88 13.04
CA MET A 157 -10.25 -34.63 13.50
C MET A 157 -9.15 -34.14 12.55
N VAL A 158 -8.31 -35.04 12.04
CA VAL A 158 -7.28 -34.69 11.05
C VAL A 158 -7.91 -34.18 9.76
N PHE A 159 -8.95 -34.84 9.26
CA PHE A 159 -9.68 -34.38 8.08
C PHE A 159 -10.33 -33.01 8.29
N ALA A 160 -10.99 -32.79 9.43
CA ALA A 160 -11.60 -31.50 9.77
C ALA A 160 -10.57 -30.38 9.89
N ALA A 161 -9.41 -30.65 10.51
CA ALA A 161 -8.30 -29.69 10.60
C ALA A 161 -7.75 -29.35 9.20
N PHE A 162 -7.59 -30.34 8.33
CA PHE A 162 -7.15 -30.12 6.95
C PHE A 162 -8.13 -29.24 6.15
N VAL A 163 -9.43 -29.53 6.24
CA VAL A 163 -10.48 -28.70 5.62
C VAL A 163 -10.47 -27.28 6.18
N LEU A 164 -10.29 -27.12 7.50
CA LEU A 164 -10.19 -25.80 8.13
C LEU A 164 -8.99 -25.00 7.59
N ILE A 165 -7.82 -25.63 7.45
CA ILE A 165 -6.63 -24.99 6.88
C ILE A 165 -6.90 -24.54 5.44
N ILE A 166 -7.56 -25.35 4.62
CA ILE A 166 -7.95 -24.97 3.25
C ILE A 166 -8.88 -23.77 3.26
N LEU A 167 -9.91 -23.76 4.12
CA LEU A 167 -10.84 -22.64 4.22
C LEU A 167 -10.14 -21.34 4.66
N VAL A 168 -9.21 -21.43 5.62
CA VAL A 168 -8.39 -20.29 6.05
C VAL A 168 -7.50 -19.79 4.92
N ALA A 169 -6.86 -20.70 4.18
CA ALA A 169 -6.02 -20.33 3.04
C ALA A 169 -6.83 -19.64 1.93
N LEU A 170 -8.04 -20.13 1.64
CA LEU A 170 -8.95 -19.49 0.70
C LEU A 170 -9.41 -18.11 1.20
N ALA A 171 -9.80 -18.00 2.46
CA ALA A 171 -10.17 -16.70 3.05
C ALA A 171 -9.01 -15.71 2.98
N TRP A 172 -7.79 -16.15 3.31
CA TRP A 172 -6.59 -15.34 3.21
C TRP A 172 -6.34 -14.86 1.78
N PHE A 173 -6.49 -15.75 0.79
CA PHE A 173 -6.33 -15.41 -0.64
C PHE A 173 -7.30 -14.32 -1.12
N PHE A 174 -8.53 -14.28 -0.59
CA PHE A 174 -9.53 -13.26 -0.94
C PHE A 174 -9.38 -11.96 -0.14
N VAL A 175 -8.89 -12.05 1.11
CA VAL A 175 -8.72 -10.89 2.00
C VAL A 175 -7.38 -10.19 1.77
N TRP A 176 -6.40 -10.86 1.16
CA TRP A 176 -5.10 -10.28 0.87
C TRP A 176 -5.21 -9.16 -0.18
N PRO A 177 -4.91 -7.90 0.17
CA PRO A 177 -4.98 -6.80 -0.77
C PRO A 177 -3.91 -6.99 -1.85
N ARG A 178 -4.34 -6.91 -3.10
CA ARG A 178 -3.50 -6.93 -4.30
C ARG A 178 -3.26 -5.52 -4.80
N TRP A 179 -2.20 -5.36 -5.57
CA TRP A 179 -1.95 -4.12 -6.30
C TRP A 179 -2.95 -3.97 -7.45
N PRO A 180 -3.35 -2.73 -7.78
CA PRO A 180 -4.24 -2.48 -8.92
C PRO A 180 -3.53 -2.86 -10.22
N ASN A 181 -4.24 -3.53 -11.13
CA ASN A 181 -3.64 -4.04 -12.37
C ASN A 181 -3.31 -2.95 -13.38
N SER A 182 -4.06 -1.86 -13.37
CA SER A 182 -3.90 -0.80 -14.35
C SER A 182 -4.10 0.56 -13.71
N ILE A 183 -3.15 1.43 -14.02
CA ILE A 183 -3.21 2.84 -13.69
C ILE A 183 -2.95 3.59 -14.99
N LEU A 184 -3.93 4.37 -15.39
CA LEU A 184 -3.91 5.09 -16.66
C LEU A 184 -3.94 6.58 -16.38
N PHE A 185 -3.22 7.33 -17.20
CA PHE A 185 -3.32 8.78 -17.20
C PHE A 185 -4.63 9.21 -17.85
N GLN A 186 -5.40 10.07 -17.16
CA GLN A 186 -6.65 10.61 -17.71
C GLN A 186 -6.45 12.02 -18.26
N ASN A 187 -6.09 12.96 -17.39
CA ASN A 187 -5.86 14.35 -17.76
C ASN A 187 -4.99 15.06 -16.70
N ALA A 188 -4.50 16.24 -17.07
CA ALA A 188 -3.80 17.15 -16.18
C ALA A 188 -4.46 18.53 -16.24
N GLY A 189 -4.56 19.20 -15.10
CA GLY A 189 -5.02 20.58 -14.95
C GLY A 189 -4.02 21.42 -14.17
N VAL A 190 -4.15 22.74 -14.22
CA VAL A 190 -3.29 23.65 -13.45
C VAL A 190 -4.02 24.17 -12.20
N ILE A 191 -3.37 24.12 -11.04
CA ILE A 191 -3.88 24.72 -9.80
C ILE A 191 -3.26 26.11 -9.63
N THR A 192 -1.94 26.18 -9.78
CA THR A 192 -1.19 27.43 -9.72
C THR A 192 -0.43 27.57 -11.04
N PRO A 193 -0.86 28.51 -11.91
CA PRO A 193 -0.20 28.72 -13.19
C PRO A 193 1.21 29.25 -12.99
N TYR A 194 2.06 29.04 -13.99
CA TYR A 194 3.38 29.66 -14.06
C TYR A 194 3.22 31.20 -14.14
N ASP A 195 3.80 31.91 -13.17
CA ASP A 195 3.84 33.37 -13.17
C ASP A 195 5.01 33.86 -14.04
N SER A 196 4.72 34.12 -15.32
CA SER A 196 5.70 34.50 -16.32
C SER A 196 6.06 36.00 -16.28
N SER A 197 6.37 36.55 -15.11
CA SER A 197 6.75 37.96 -15.00
C SER A 197 8.11 38.27 -15.65
N ASP A 198 8.97 37.25 -15.82
CA ASP A 198 10.29 37.38 -16.47
C ASP A 198 10.47 36.36 -17.61
N PRO A 199 10.57 36.80 -18.88
CA PRO A 199 10.81 35.93 -20.03
C PRO A 199 12.23 35.34 -20.08
N GLU A 200 13.19 35.90 -19.32
CA GLU A 200 14.55 35.36 -19.18
C GLU A 200 14.71 34.48 -17.93
N SER A 201 13.61 34.18 -17.24
CA SER A 201 13.63 33.31 -16.06
C SER A 201 14.25 31.96 -16.41
N LYS A 202 15.23 31.54 -15.60
CA LYS A 202 15.81 30.19 -15.62
C LYS A 202 15.06 29.21 -14.72
N ILE A 203 13.96 29.67 -14.12
CA ILE A 203 13.19 28.96 -13.12
C ILE A 203 11.75 28.84 -13.62
N TYR A 204 11.21 27.63 -13.58
CA TYR A 204 9.82 27.31 -13.84
C TYR A 204 9.21 26.75 -12.56
N GLU A 205 8.12 27.37 -12.11
CA GLU A 205 7.37 26.94 -10.94
C GLU A 205 5.87 26.94 -11.25
N ALA A 206 5.22 25.81 -11.06
CA ALA A 206 3.78 25.64 -11.24
C ALA A 206 3.27 24.48 -10.37
N VAL A 207 1.98 24.48 -10.06
CA VAL A 207 1.32 23.38 -9.34
C VAL A 207 0.30 22.75 -10.27
N TRP A 208 0.48 21.47 -10.58
CA TRP A 208 -0.37 20.70 -11.48
C TRP A 208 -1.26 19.74 -10.70
N GLN A 209 -2.47 19.49 -11.20
CA GLN A 209 -3.35 18.42 -10.73
C GLN A 209 -3.38 17.33 -11.79
N ILE A 210 -2.83 16.16 -11.48
CA ILE A 210 -2.80 15.01 -12.37
C ILE A 210 -3.87 14.02 -11.94
N ASN A 211 -4.79 13.71 -12.84
CA ASN A 211 -5.82 12.73 -12.61
C ASN A 211 -5.41 11.39 -13.22
N LEU A 212 -5.29 10.38 -12.35
CA LEU A 212 -5.04 9.01 -12.74
C LEU A 212 -6.31 8.19 -12.56
N THR A 213 -6.63 7.32 -13.51
CA THR A 213 -7.68 6.31 -13.35
C THR A 213 -7.05 5.01 -12.89
N VAL A 214 -7.58 4.47 -11.79
CA VAL A 214 -7.11 3.23 -11.16
C VAL A 214 -8.19 2.17 -11.31
N ASP A 215 -7.80 0.99 -11.79
CA ASP A 215 -8.65 -0.19 -11.79
C ASP A 215 -8.34 -1.10 -10.59
N ASN A 216 -9.27 -1.14 -9.63
CA ASN A 216 -9.23 -1.97 -8.43
C ASN A 216 -10.21 -3.15 -8.51
N SER A 217 -10.54 -3.61 -9.72
CA SER A 217 -11.57 -4.64 -9.94
C SER A 217 -11.19 -6.03 -9.41
N GLU A 218 -9.90 -6.31 -9.24
CA GLU A 218 -9.43 -7.60 -8.70
C GLU A 218 -9.55 -7.72 -7.17
N ASN A 219 -9.58 -6.59 -6.46
CA ASN A 219 -9.65 -6.60 -5.01
C ASN A 219 -11.10 -6.73 -4.55
N PHE A 220 -11.38 -7.75 -3.75
CA PHE A 220 -12.71 -7.95 -3.16
C PHE A 220 -12.95 -7.08 -1.93
N VAL A 221 -11.87 -6.69 -1.25
CA VAL A 221 -11.91 -5.86 -0.05
C VAL A 221 -11.45 -4.43 -0.39
N PRO A 222 -11.92 -3.41 0.34
CA PRO A 222 -11.36 -2.07 0.24
C PRO A 222 -9.86 -2.05 0.55
N THR A 223 -9.09 -1.43 -0.33
CA THR A 223 -7.63 -1.31 -0.16
C THR A 223 -7.31 0.08 0.37
N HIS A 224 -6.63 0.13 1.51
CA HIS A 224 -6.14 1.37 2.11
C HIS A 224 -4.73 1.66 1.60
N PHE A 225 -4.57 2.73 0.84
CA PHE A 225 -3.28 3.22 0.41
C PHE A 225 -2.78 4.28 1.40
N LYS A 226 -1.54 4.13 1.82
CA LYS A 226 -0.85 5.11 2.66
C LYS A 226 -0.52 6.37 1.87
N GLU A 227 -0.03 6.20 0.65
CA GLU A 227 0.25 7.27 -0.29
C GLU A 227 0.45 6.72 -1.71
N PHE A 228 0.08 7.54 -2.69
CA PHE A 228 0.61 7.49 -4.04
C PHE A 228 1.63 8.61 -4.18
N HIS A 229 2.88 8.28 -4.47
CA HIS A 229 3.95 9.25 -4.66
C HIS A 229 4.35 9.30 -6.13
N LEU A 230 3.97 10.38 -6.82
CA LEU A 230 4.17 10.57 -8.25
C LEU A 230 5.42 11.41 -8.49
N LYS A 231 6.33 10.93 -9.33
CA LYS A 231 7.50 11.66 -9.83
C LYS A 231 7.32 11.91 -11.32
N LEU A 232 7.41 13.17 -11.74
CA LEU A 232 7.28 13.58 -13.13
C LEU A 232 8.65 13.85 -13.76
N TYR A 233 8.83 13.35 -14.96
CA TYR A 233 10.00 13.53 -15.78
C TYR A 233 9.58 14.04 -17.17
N ASP A 234 10.40 14.89 -17.78
CA ASP A 234 10.26 15.21 -19.20
C ASP A 234 10.68 13.98 -20.01
N GLY A 235 9.77 13.42 -20.80
CA GLY A 235 10.02 12.21 -21.59
C GLY A 235 11.06 12.38 -22.70
N SER A 236 11.42 13.63 -23.04
CA SER A 236 12.44 13.93 -24.06
C SER A 236 13.85 13.90 -23.48
N THR A 237 14.01 14.39 -22.26
CA THR A 237 15.32 14.61 -21.61
C THR A 237 15.56 13.65 -20.43
N ASN A 238 14.52 12.97 -19.97
CA ASN A 238 14.48 12.13 -18.77
C ASN A 238 14.93 12.88 -17.50
N VAL A 239 14.68 14.18 -17.43
CA VAL A 239 14.98 15.02 -16.27
C VAL A 239 13.73 15.17 -15.41
N LYS A 240 13.88 15.02 -14.09
CA LYS A 240 12.78 15.20 -13.13
C LYS A 240 12.35 16.67 -13.13
N ILE A 241 11.06 16.91 -13.35
CA ILE A 241 10.47 18.26 -13.38
C ILE A 241 9.58 18.55 -12.16
N GLY A 242 9.10 17.51 -11.46
CA GLY A 242 8.23 17.70 -10.32
C GLY A 242 7.93 16.41 -9.56
N GLU A 243 7.30 16.57 -8.39
CA GLU A 243 6.78 15.45 -7.60
C GLU A 243 5.57 15.85 -6.76
N GLY A 244 4.76 14.86 -6.41
CA GLY A 244 3.52 15.05 -5.67
C GLY A 244 3.09 13.80 -4.94
N SER A 245 2.19 13.98 -3.96
CA SER A 245 1.59 12.85 -3.24
C SER A 245 0.11 13.09 -2.92
N THR A 246 -0.64 12.01 -2.77
CA THR A 246 -2.09 12.05 -2.46
C THR A 246 -2.41 12.02 -0.96
N GLY A 247 -1.43 11.70 -0.12
CA GLY A 247 -1.68 11.26 1.26
C GLY A 247 -2.43 9.92 1.33
N SER A 248 -2.95 9.58 2.51
CA SER A 248 -3.65 8.32 2.78
C SER A 248 -5.09 8.36 2.28
N PHE A 249 -5.52 7.33 1.54
CA PHE A 249 -6.88 7.21 1.02
C PHE A 249 -7.29 5.74 0.87
N MET A 250 -8.58 5.50 0.61
CA MET A 250 -9.13 4.15 0.45
C MET A 250 -9.79 4.02 -0.93
N ILE A 251 -9.46 2.95 -1.64
CA ILE A 251 -10.16 2.55 -2.86
C ILE A 251 -11.10 1.39 -2.52
N PRO A 252 -12.42 1.51 -2.77
CA PRO A 252 -13.33 0.40 -2.55
C PRO A 252 -12.97 -0.81 -3.42
N GLY A 253 -13.21 -2.01 -2.90
CA GLY A 253 -13.04 -3.23 -3.69
C GLY A 253 -13.97 -3.24 -4.91
N GLN A 254 -13.57 -3.96 -5.96
CA GLN A 254 -14.32 -4.14 -7.21
C GLN A 254 -14.64 -2.83 -7.95
N THR A 255 -13.90 -1.75 -7.69
CA THR A 255 -14.11 -0.47 -8.36
C THR A 255 -13.27 -0.40 -9.63
N ARG A 256 -13.89 0.01 -10.74
CA ARG A 256 -13.21 0.30 -12.01
C ARG A 256 -13.09 1.80 -12.22
N ASP A 257 -12.04 2.21 -12.92
CA ASP A 257 -11.84 3.58 -13.40
C ASP A 257 -12.00 4.67 -12.32
N LYS A 258 -11.53 4.38 -11.10
CA LYS A 258 -11.58 5.37 -10.02
C LYS A 258 -10.57 6.46 -10.29
N ILE A 259 -11.06 7.68 -10.45
CA ILE A 259 -10.21 8.87 -10.64
C ILE A 259 -9.58 9.26 -9.30
N ILE A 260 -8.26 9.34 -9.28
CA ILE A 260 -7.44 9.78 -8.15
C ILE A 260 -6.68 11.05 -8.57
N PRO A 261 -7.03 12.22 -8.01
CA PRO A 261 -6.30 13.46 -8.26
C PRO A 261 -5.02 13.50 -7.42
N ILE A 262 -3.88 13.77 -8.05
CA ILE A 262 -2.58 13.95 -7.42
C ILE A 262 -2.11 15.39 -7.66
N THR A 263 -1.84 16.11 -6.58
CA THR A 263 -1.26 17.46 -6.69
C THR A 263 0.25 17.34 -6.79
N VAL A 264 0.83 17.88 -7.87
CA VAL A 264 2.24 17.81 -8.18
C VAL A 264 2.82 19.22 -8.23
N ASN A 265 3.88 19.43 -7.45
CA ASN A 265 4.66 20.65 -7.52
C ASN A 265 5.72 20.49 -8.61
N VAL A 266 5.57 21.25 -9.69
CA VAL A 266 6.51 21.30 -10.80
C VAL A 266 7.45 22.47 -10.55
N GLN A 267 8.67 22.16 -10.14
CA GLN A 267 9.71 23.15 -9.89
C GLN A 267 10.97 22.69 -10.61
N TYR A 268 11.38 23.48 -11.60
CA TYR A 268 12.54 23.19 -12.42
C TYR A 268 13.43 24.43 -12.56
N SER A 269 14.73 24.26 -12.38
CA SER A 269 15.72 25.33 -12.56
C SER A 269 16.83 24.86 -13.49
N ALA A 270 17.09 25.63 -14.55
CA ALA A 270 18.15 25.34 -15.50
C ALA A 270 19.38 26.24 -15.26
N SER A 271 20.55 25.76 -15.67
CA SER A 271 21.77 26.59 -15.67
C SER A 271 21.78 27.61 -16.82
N ASP A 272 21.15 27.24 -17.94
CA ASP A 272 21.09 28.00 -19.18
C ASP A 272 19.63 28.15 -19.65
N ALA A 273 19.30 29.31 -20.23
CA ALA A 273 18.02 29.55 -20.91
C ALA A 273 17.88 28.66 -22.17
N GLY A 274 19.00 28.12 -22.65
CA GLY A 274 19.06 27.16 -23.74
C GLY A 274 18.53 25.77 -23.43
N ASP A 275 18.25 25.45 -22.16
CA ASP A 275 17.91 24.10 -21.70
C ASP A 275 16.63 23.55 -22.36
N PRO A 276 16.67 22.32 -22.92
CA PRO A 276 15.54 21.74 -23.62
C PRO A 276 14.33 21.45 -22.72
N THR A 277 14.53 21.03 -21.46
CA THR A 277 13.45 20.76 -20.51
C THR A 277 12.74 22.06 -20.15
N LEU A 278 13.50 23.12 -19.86
CA LEU A 278 12.94 24.44 -19.56
C LEU A 278 12.14 25.00 -20.75
N LYS A 279 12.68 24.88 -21.97
CA LYS A 279 11.98 25.28 -23.19
C LYS A 279 10.68 24.51 -23.40
N ASN A 280 10.66 23.20 -23.15
CA ASN A 280 9.46 22.38 -23.24
C ASN A 280 8.38 22.84 -22.25
N LEU A 281 8.77 23.15 -21.00
CA LEU A 281 7.85 23.64 -19.96
C LEU A 281 7.28 25.03 -20.30
N PHE A 282 8.12 25.98 -20.73
CA PHE A 282 7.66 27.30 -21.15
C PHE A 282 6.77 27.25 -22.39
N TYR A 283 7.16 26.43 -23.38
CA TYR A 283 6.32 26.19 -24.54
C TYR A 283 4.94 25.70 -24.13
N CYS A 284 4.89 24.72 -23.22
CA CYS A 284 3.64 24.18 -22.72
C CYS A 284 2.78 25.20 -21.96
N ALA A 285 3.40 26.03 -21.12
CA ALA A 285 2.71 27.12 -20.42
C ALA A 285 2.16 28.19 -21.39
N SER A 286 2.91 28.54 -22.45
CA SER A 286 2.47 29.50 -23.47
C SER A 286 1.27 28.99 -24.28
N LEU A 287 1.17 27.68 -24.47
CA LEU A 287 0.02 27.04 -25.13
C LEU A 287 -1.23 27.03 -24.25
N ALA A 288 -1.06 26.86 -22.94
CA ALA A 288 -2.18 26.88 -22.00
C ALA A 288 -2.89 28.25 -21.96
N GLN A 289 -2.15 29.35 -22.12
CA GLN A 289 -2.69 30.71 -22.15
C GLN A 289 -3.47 31.05 -23.44
N ASN A 290 -3.19 30.37 -24.55
CA ASN A 290 -3.84 30.62 -25.83
C ASN A 290 -5.12 29.77 -25.95
N GLU A 291 -6.24 30.27 -25.42
CA GLU A 291 -7.55 29.59 -25.43
C GLU A 291 -8.08 29.23 -26.84
N THR A 292 -7.57 29.89 -27.89
CA THR A 292 -8.01 29.73 -29.28
C THR A 292 -7.36 28.56 -30.02
N ALA A 293 -6.40 27.86 -29.43
CA ALA A 293 -5.88 26.61 -29.99
C ALA A 293 -6.89 25.47 -29.76
N SER A 294 -7.79 25.29 -30.74
CA SER A 294 -8.77 24.23 -30.82
C SER A 294 -8.12 22.84 -30.65
N GLN A 295 -8.86 21.95 -29.97
CA GLN A 295 -8.57 20.55 -29.58
C GLN A 295 -7.91 19.61 -30.61
N ASP A 296 -7.66 20.06 -31.84
CA ASP A 296 -7.42 19.21 -33.01
C ASP A 296 -5.94 19.18 -33.46
N THR A 297 -5.07 19.99 -32.85
CA THR A 297 -3.61 19.86 -33.04
C THR A 297 -2.99 19.47 -31.71
N GLN A 298 -2.37 18.29 -31.68
CA GLN A 298 -1.71 17.65 -30.53
C GLN A 298 -0.50 18.46 -30.05
N LEU A 299 -0.75 19.66 -29.54
CA LEU A 299 0.22 20.51 -28.87
C LEU A 299 0.26 20.04 -27.42
N GLY A 300 1.29 19.26 -27.08
CA GLY A 300 1.44 18.66 -25.77
C GLY A 300 2.90 18.45 -25.39
N ILE A 301 3.10 18.03 -24.16
CA ILE A 301 4.40 17.70 -23.58
C ILE A 301 4.54 16.19 -23.43
N ASN A 302 5.70 15.66 -23.77
CA ASN A 302 6.03 14.25 -23.53
C ASN A 302 6.41 14.11 -22.04
N LEU A 303 5.64 13.32 -21.29
CA LEU A 303 5.86 13.11 -19.87
C LEU A 303 6.15 11.65 -19.59
N LEU A 304 7.10 11.41 -18.70
CA LEU A 304 7.38 10.11 -18.12
C LEU A 304 7.02 10.18 -16.64
N MET A 305 6.14 9.27 -16.20
CA MET A 305 5.60 9.30 -14.85
C MET A 305 5.99 8.03 -14.11
N TYR A 306 6.62 8.19 -12.95
CA TYR A 306 6.89 7.09 -12.02
C TYR A 306 5.99 7.24 -10.81
N LEU A 307 5.10 6.27 -10.62
CA LEU A 307 4.16 6.22 -9.52
C LEU A 307 4.65 5.17 -8.52
N GLU A 308 4.98 5.61 -7.31
CA GLU A 308 5.36 4.75 -6.20
C GLU A 308 4.15 4.58 -5.28
N GLU A 309 3.66 3.36 -5.17
CA GLU A 309 2.45 2.99 -4.44
C GLU A 309 2.81 2.36 -3.10
N SER A 310 2.14 2.80 -2.04
CA SER A 310 2.29 2.23 -0.70
C SER A 310 0.93 1.84 -0.11
N ILE A 311 0.74 0.55 0.15
CA ILE A 311 -0.47 0.02 0.80
C ILE A 311 -0.24 -0.05 2.31
N SER A 312 -1.23 0.41 3.08
CA SER A 312 -1.19 0.35 4.54
C SER A 312 -1.08 -1.10 5.04
N GLY A 313 -0.08 -1.37 5.88
CA GLY A 313 0.18 -2.71 6.44
C GLY A 313 1.11 -3.59 5.60
N ILE A 314 1.47 -3.16 4.39
CA ILE A 314 2.49 -3.83 3.55
C ILE A 314 3.80 -3.06 3.66
N ALA A 315 4.91 -3.78 3.93
CA ALA A 315 6.20 -3.15 4.18
C ALA A 315 6.93 -2.71 2.91
N TRP A 316 6.63 -3.32 1.77
CA TRP A 316 7.23 -2.98 0.49
C TRP A 316 6.33 -2.01 -0.31
N LYS A 317 6.97 -1.34 -1.27
CA LYS A 317 6.32 -0.43 -2.22
C LYS A 317 6.43 -1.00 -3.62
N GLU A 318 5.46 -0.68 -4.46
CA GLU A 318 5.49 -1.02 -5.88
C GLU A 318 5.63 0.24 -6.71
N THR A 319 6.37 0.16 -7.82
CA THR A 319 6.59 1.30 -8.72
C THR A 319 6.00 0.99 -10.09
N ALA A 320 4.95 1.70 -10.47
CA ALA A 320 4.39 1.68 -11.80
C ALA A 320 5.04 2.78 -12.65
N THR A 321 5.32 2.48 -13.93
CA THR A 321 5.81 3.47 -14.89
C THR A 321 4.74 3.73 -15.95
N ILE A 322 4.28 4.97 -16.06
CA ILE A 322 3.21 5.38 -16.96
C ILE A 322 3.84 6.25 -18.05
N HIS A 323 3.63 5.86 -19.31
CA HIS A 323 4.19 6.50 -20.50
C HIS A 323 3.06 7.07 -21.38
N PRO A 324 2.46 8.22 -21.02
CA PRO A 324 1.54 8.89 -21.92
C PRO A 324 2.32 9.37 -23.15
N SER A 325 1.83 9.07 -24.35
CA SER A 325 2.55 9.42 -25.59
C SER A 325 2.72 10.94 -25.76
N ILE A 326 1.64 11.70 -25.59
CA ILE A 326 1.62 13.16 -25.61
C ILE A 326 0.54 13.61 -24.62
N VAL A 327 0.92 14.40 -23.62
CA VAL A 327 -0.01 14.97 -22.63
C VAL A 327 -0.37 16.39 -23.04
N ALA A 328 -1.67 16.69 -23.11
CA ALA A 328 -2.12 18.06 -23.32
C ALA A 328 -1.61 18.97 -22.20
N CYS A 329 -1.15 20.17 -22.56
CA CYS A 329 -0.64 21.12 -21.58
C CYS A 329 -1.72 21.47 -20.54
N PRO A 330 -1.42 21.36 -19.23
CA PRO A 330 -2.37 21.66 -18.18
C PRO A 330 -2.90 23.08 -18.33
N LYS A 331 -4.23 23.23 -18.33
CA LYS A 331 -4.94 24.50 -18.40
C LYS A 331 -5.57 24.87 -17.08
#